data_AF-A0A7G2ESP2-F1
#
_entry.id   AF-A0A7G2ESP2-F1
#
_cell.length_a   1.000
_cell.length_b   1.000
_cell.length_c   1.000
_cell.angle_alpha   90.00
_cell.angle_beta   90.00
_cell.angle_gamma   90.00
#
_symmetry.space_group_name_H-M   'P 1'
#
loop_
_entity.id
_entity.type
_entity.pdbx_description
1 polymer ?
#
loop_
_entity_poly.entity_id
_entity_poly.type
_entity_poly.pdbx_seq_one_letter_code
_entity_poly.pdbx_strand_id
1 'polypeptide(L)'
;MKKMGLTCRWIASDTVFNRLSLKFNALVVVTLILLRMWGESNFIDFVNFEISKVTFREAMGLLTLMMAYFYYLGSLRWIVSELLELNDPLVRIDKELAMIYGFLTLAFYLVNLFGFFWGILWLLVSPPSILLVIRFAKSITI
;
A
#
# COMPACT_ATOMS: atom_id res chain seq x y z
N MET A 1 13.47 3.26 34.62
CA MET A 1 12.17 2.90 34.00
C MET A 1 12.44 2.37 32.59
N LYS A 2 12.12 1.11 32.30
CA LYS A 2 12.18 0.56 30.93
C LYS A 2 11.15 1.31 30.09
N LYS A 3 11.58 1.98 29.01
CA LYS A 3 10.67 2.46 27.96
C LYS A 3 10.03 1.21 27.32
N MET A 4 8.88 0.78 27.83
CA MET A 4 7.94 -0.04 27.07
C MET A 4 7.33 0.84 25.97
N GLY A 5 8.15 1.27 25.03
CA GLY A 5 7.67 1.85 23.80
C GLY A 5 7.16 0.72 22.95
N LEU A 6 5.89 0.78 22.54
CA LEU A 6 5.31 0.01 21.44
C LEU A 6 6.24 0.11 20.22
N THR A 7 7.23 -0.77 20.16
CA THR A 7 8.21 -0.86 19.08
C THR A 7 7.98 -2.19 18.40
N CYS A 8 6.77 -2.38 17.89
CA CYS A 8 6.48 -3.48 16.99
C CYS A 8 7.11 -3.13 15.63
N ARG A 9 8.43 -3.17 15.57
CA ARG A 9 9.23 -2.94 14.37
C ARG A 9 9.11 -4.19 13.51
N TRP A 10 8.40 -4.09 12.38
CA TRP A 10 8.24 -5.25 11.47
C TRP A 10 9.57 -5.73 10.90
N ILE A 11 10.54 -4.81 10.76
CA ILE A 11 11.93 -5.11 10.39
C ILE A 11 12.85 -4.39 11.37
N ALA A 12 13.71 -5.13 12.08
CA ALA A 12 14.55 -4.54 13.14
C ALA A 12 15.58 -3.53 12.60
N SER A 13 16.16 -3.79 11.42
CA SER A 13 17.20 -2.96 10.79
C SER A 13 16.61 -1.83 9.93
N ASP A 14 16.93 -0.58 10.27
CA ASP A 14 16.46 0.61 9.54
C ASP A 14 17.01 0.69 8.10
N THR A 15 18.26 0.25 7.87
CA THR A 15 18.86 0.24 6.51
C THR A 15 18.19 -0.78 5.60
N VAL A 16 17.89 -1.97 6.13
CA VAL A 16 17.17 -3.01 5.39
C VAL A 16 15.73 -2.58 5.12
N PHE A 17 15.07 -1.98 6.13
CA PHE A 17 13.72 -1.45 6.01
C PHE A 17 13.63 -0.36 4.94
N ASN A 18 14.50 0.66 4.99
CA ASN A 18 14.48 1.76 4.03
C ASN A 18 14.68 1.29 2.58
N ARG A 19 15.61 0.34 2.37
CA ARG A 19 15.82 -0.25 1.04
C ARG A 19 14.59 -1.06 0.59
N LEU A 20 13.90 -1.73 1.51
CA LEU A 20 12.68 -2.48 1.18
C LEU A 20 11.51 -1.54 0.86
N SER A 21 11.27 -0.53 1.70
CA SER A 21 10.16 0.41 1.54
C SER A 21 10.23 1.13 0.21
N LEU A 22 11.43 1.55 -0.21
CA LEU A 22 11.63 2.22 -1.49
C LEU A 22 11.33 1.29 -2.67
N LYS A 23 11.82 0.04 -2.65
CA LYS A 23 11.52 -0.96 -3.68
C LYS A 23 10.04 -1.29 -3.73
N PHE A 24 9.42 -1.46 -2.57
CA PHE A 24 8.00 -1.77 -2.46
C PHE A 24 7.14 -0.64 -3.04
N ASN A 25 7.38 0.61 -2.64
CA ASN A 25 6.62 1.76 -3.13
C ASN A 25 6.79 1.94 -4.64
N ALA A 26 8.00 1.77 -5.18
CA ALA A 26 8.22 1.79 -6.62
C ALA A 26 7.39 0.73 -7.35
N LEU A 27 7.38 -0.52 -6.86
CA LEU A 27 6.58 -1.59 -7.44
C LEU A 27 5.08 -1.33 -7.35
N VAL A 28 4.59 -0.83 -6.21
CA VAL A 28 3.16 -0.49 -6.04
C VAL A 28 2.75 0.57 -7.06
N VAL A 29 3.51 1.66 -7.18
CA VAL A 29 3.20 2.74 -8.13
C VAL A 29 3.19 2.24 -9.57
N VAL A 30 4.23 1.51 -9.98
CA VAL A 30 4.32 0.95 -11.34
C VAL A 30 3.16 -0.01 -11.61
N THR A 31 2.84 -0.88 -10.66
CA THR A 31 1.73 -1.85 -10.80
C THR A 31 0.39 -1.13 -10.93
N LEU A 32 0.12 -0.12 -10.10
CA LEU A 32 -1.12 0.67 -10.16
C LEU A 32 -1.25 1.44 -11.47
N ILE A 33 -0.16 2.02 -11.99
CA ILE A 33 -0.16 2.71 -13.29
C ILE A 33 -0.50 1.73 -14.42
N LEU A 34 0.16 0.57 -14.46
CA LEU A 34 -0.08 -0.44 -15.49
C LEU A 34 -1.53 -0.97 -15.45
N LEU A 35 -2.04 -1.26 -14.25
CA LEU A 35 -3.41 -1.69 -14.07
C LEU A 35 -4.41 -0.59 -14.47
N ARG A 36 -4.11 0.68 -14.20
CA ARG A 36 -4.95 1.81 -14.63
C ARG A 36 -4.95 2.02 -16.13
N MET A 37 -3.81 1.80 -16.80
CA MET A 37 -3.75 1.84 -18.26
C MET A 37 -4.53 0.70 -18.92
N TRP A 38 -4.65 -0.44 -18.22
CA TRP A 38 -5.39 -1.61 -18.70
C TRP A 38 -6.89 -1.55 -18.40
N GLY A 39 -7.29 -0.95 -17.28
CA GLY A 39 -8.68 -0.86 -16.83
C GLY A 39 -9.49 0.25 -17.50
N GLU A 40 -10.82 0.11 -17.50
CA GLU A 40 -11.74 1.17 -17.94
C GLU A 40 -11.63 2.46 -17.11
N SER A 41 -11.92 3.60 -17.75
CA SER A 41 -11.80 4.93 -17.18
C SER A 41 -12.82 5.24 -16.06
N ASN A 42 -13.89 4.47 -15.94
CA ASN A 42 -15.00 4.74 -15.01
C ASN A 42 -14.86 3.87 -13.76
N PHE A 43 -13.96 4.30 -12.88
CA PHE A 43 -13.63 3.58 -11.64
C PHE A 43 -14.79 3.57 -10.62
N ILE A 44 -15.56 4.66 -10.56
CA ILE A 44 -16.79 4.83 -9.78
C ILE A 44 -17.68 5.80 -10.57
N ASP A 45 -18.95 5.46 -10.77
CA ASP A 45 -19.94 6.41 -11.29
C ASP A 45 -20.42 7.32 -10.16
N PHE A 46 -19.69 8.41 -9.94
CA PHE A 46 -20.03 9.40 -8.91
C PHE A 46 -21.34 10.14 -9.18
N VAL A 47 -21.85 10.14 -10.43
CA VAL A 47 -23.08 10.87 -10.80
C VAL A 47 -24.31 10.15 -10.27
N ASN A 48 -24.31 8.81 -10.33
CA ASN A 48 -25.41 7.97 -9.86
C ASN A 48 -25.13 7.31 -8.50
N PHE A 49 -24.07 7.73 -7.81
CA PHE A 49 -23.62 7.09 -6.57
C PHE A 49 -24.58 7.35 -5.41
N GLU A 50 -25.22 6.28 -4.91
CA GLU A 50 -26.06 6.32 -3.72
C GLU A 50 -25.54 5.31 -2.68
N ILE A 51 -25.17 5.78 -1.48
CA ILE A 51 -24.59 4.93 -0.42
C ILE A 51 -25.52 3.77 -0.06
N SER A 52 -26.84 3.99 -0.09
CA SER A 52 -27.86 2.98 0.19
C SER A 52 -27.92 1.84 -0.85
N LYS A 53 -27.32 2.03 -2.04
CA LYS A 53 -27.35 1.09 -3.17
C LYS A 53 -25.96 0.68 -3.66
N VAL A 54 -24.92 0.96 -2.87
CA VAL A 54 -23.53 0.64 -3.23
C VAL A 54 -23.37 -0.84 -3.51
N THR A 55 -22.92 -1.17 -4.71
CA THR A 55 -22.54 -2.53 -5.06
C THR A 55 -21.21 -2.89 -4.39
N PHE A 56 -20.97 -4.18 -4.17
CA PHE A 56 -19.67 -4.64 -3.63
C PHE A 56 -18.49 -4.11 -4.46
N ARG A 57 -18.62 -4.05 -5.79
CA ARG A 57 -17.59 -3.52 -6.69
C ARG A 57 -17.31 -2.04 -6.40
N GLU A 58 -18.35 -1.21 -6.29
CA GLU A 58 -18.22 0.21 -5.98
C GLU A 58 -17.65 0.44 -4.57
N ALA A 59 -18.03 -0.36 -3.58
CA ALA A 59 -17.45 -0.32 -2.24
C ALA A 59 -15.93 -0.53 -2.27
N MET A 60 -15.46 -1.50 -3.05
CA MET A 60 -14.02 -1.77 -3.23
C MET A 60 -13.33 -0.64 -4.00
N GLY A 61 -14.02 -0.01 -4.96
CA GLY A 61 -13.54 1.19 -5.63
C GLY A 61 -13.33 2.34 -4.64
N LEU A 62 -14.32 2.61 -3.77
CA LEU A 62 -14.20 3.63 -2.74
C LEU A 62 -13.07 3.35 -1.75
N LEU A 63 -12.97 2.12 -1.26
CA LEU A 63 -11.88 1.70 -0.37
C LEU A 63 -10.52 1.89 -1.04
N THR A 64 -10.41 1.58 -2.33
CA THR A 64 -9.19 1.85 -3.10
C THR A 64 -8.83 3.34 -3.05
N LEU A 65 -9.77 4.25 -3.29
CA LEU A 65 -9.52 5.69 -3.26
C LEU A 65 -9.12 6.18 -1.86
N MET A 66 -9.80 5.70 -0.82
CA MET A 66 -9.48 6.06 0.56
C MET A 66 -8.06 5.62 0.92
N MET A 67 -7.69 4.38 0.60
CA MET A 67 -6.34 3.88 0.86
C MET A 67 -5.30 4.59 0.00
N ALA A 68 -5.61 4.91 -1.26
CA ALA A 68 -4.71 5.65 -2.15
C ALA A 68 -4.43 7.05 -1.61
N TYR A 69 -5.43 7.71 -1.02
CA TYR A 69 -5.27 9.00 -0.37
C TYR A 69 -4.32 8.93 0.82
N PHE A 70 -4.52 7.98 1.74
CA PHE A 70 -3.62 7.79 2.88
C PHE A 70 -2.21 7.37 2.45
N TYR A 71 -2.10 6.53 1.42
CA TYR A 71 -0.83 6.15 0.80
C TYR A 71 -0.08 7.37 0.25
N TYR A 72 -0.78 8.23 -0.49
CA TYR A 72 -0.21 9.46 -1.05
C TYR A 72 0.26 10.42 0.04
N LEU A 73 -0.58 10.68 1.04
CA LEU A 73 -0.21 11.56 2.17
C LEU A 73 1.00 11.03 2.95
N GLY A 74 0.98 9.73 3.30
CA GLY A 74 2.09 9.10 4.02
C GLY A 74 3.40 9.12 3.21
N SER A 75 3.30 8.85 1.90
CA SER A 75 4.45 8.90 0.99
C SER A 75 5.01 10.31 0.86
N LEU A 76 4.15 11.32 0.70
CA LEU A 76 4.56 12.72 0.58
C LEU A 76 5.25 13.21 1.86
N ARG A 77 4.65 12.93 3.03
CA ARG A 77 5.23 13.29 4.32
C ARG A 77 6.61 12.68 4.52
N TRP A 78 6.76 11.41 4.19
CA TRP A 78 8.06 10.73 4.22
C TRP A 78 9.06 11.42 3.27
N ILE A 79 8.71 11.63 1.99
CA ILE A 79 9.61 12.23 0.99
C ILE A 79 10.07 13.62 1.43
N VAL A 80 9.15 14.45 1.91
CA VAL A 80 9.46 15.81 2.40
C VAL A 80 10.39 15.74 3.60
N SER A 81 10.15 14.82 4.55
CA SER A 81 11.00 14.71 5.73
C SER A 81 12.42 14.23 5.41
N GLU A 82 12.59 13.35 4.42
CA GLU A 82 13.93 12.97 3.96
C GLU A 82 14.61 14.09 3.16
N LEU A 83 13.87 14.80 2.30
CA LEU A 83 14.41 15.90 1.51
C LEU A 83 14.91 17.06 2.38
N LEU A 84 14.22 17.33 3.49
CA LEU A 84 14.55 18.41 4.41
C LEU A 84 15.45 17.96 5.58
N GLU A 85 15.96 16.72 5.55
CA GLU A 85 16.79 16.13 6.62
C GLU A 85 16.18 16.28 8.03
N LEU A 86 14.85 16.28 8.10
CA LEU A 86 14.14 16.37 9.37
C LEU A 86 14.33 15.04 10.10
N ASN A 87 15.02 15.08 11.25
CA ASN A 87 15.17 13.96 12.18
C ASN A 87 13.83 13.67 12.92
N ASP A 88 12.75 13.47 12.16
CA ASP A 88 11.44 13.14 12.70
C ASP A 88 11.37 11.64 13.00
N PRO A 89 11.26 11.24 14.29
CA PRO A 89 11.15 9.82 14.67
C PRO A 89 9.88 9.15 14.13
N LEU A 90 8.89 9.92 13.68
CA LEU A 90 7.65 9.43 13.09
C LEU A 90 7.81 8.97 11.63
N VAL A 91 8.89 9.38 10.92
CA VAL A 91 9.12 9.04 9.51
C VAL A 91 9.09 7.53 9.28
N ARG A 92 9.62 6.77 10.23
CA ARG A 92 9.62 5.31 10.15
C ARG A 92 8.18 4.75 10.22
N ILE A 93 7.36 5.28 11.11
CA ILE A 93 5.95 4.89 11.26
C ILE A 93 5.18 5.29 10.00
N ASP A 94 5.41 6.50 9.48
CA ASP A 94 4.78 6.98 8.25
C ASP A 94 5.14 6.09 7.05
N LYS A 95 6.39 5.60 6.95
CA LYS A 95 6.81 4.62 5.93
C LYS A 95 6.09 3.27 6.08
N GLU A 96 6.03 2.73 7.30
CA GLU A 96 5.36 1.46 7.57
C GLU A 96 3.87 1.56 7.22
N LEU A 97 3.21 2.64 7.62
CA LEU A 97 1.81 2.93 7.27
C LEU A 97 1.62 3.14 5.76
N ALA A 98 2.52 3.89 5.10
CA ALA A 98 2.46 4.06 3.64
C ALA A 98 2.58 2.71 2.92
N MET A 99 3.46 1.80 3.35
CA MET A 99 3.54 0.46 2.77
C MET A 99 2.23 -0.30 2.93
N ILE A 100 1.59 -0.24 4.11
CA ILE A 100 0.30 -0.89 4.37
C ILE A 100 -0.80 -0.28 3.49
N TYR A 101 -0.92 1.04 3.44
CA TYR A 101 -1.92 1.71 2.63
C TYR A 101 -1.70 1.48 1.13
N GLY A 102 -0.44 1.45 0.67
CA GLY A 102 -0.11 1.09 -0.70
C GLY A 102 -0.49 -0.35 -1.05
N PHE A 103 -0.25 -1.29 -0.13
CA PHE A 103 -0.69 -2.68 -0.28
C PHE A 103 -2.22 -2.80 -0.34
N LEU A 104 -2.93 -2.13 0.58
CA LEU A 104 -4.40 -2.14 0.64
C LEU A 104 -5.02 -1.47 -0.59
N THR A 105 -4.40 -0.40 -1.08
CA THR A 105 -4.80 0.24 -2.35
C THR A 105 -4.76 -0.77 -3.48
N LEU A 106 -3.65 -1.50 -3.62
CA LEU A 106 -3.51 -2.53 -4.65
C LEU A 106 -4.54 -3.67 -4.47
N ALA A 107 -4.72 -4.14 -3.23
CA ALA A 107 -5.66 -5.22 -2.93
C ALA A 107 -7.10 -4.86 -3.31
N PHE A 108 -7.59 -3.70 -2.86
CA PHE A 108 -8.94 -3.24 -3.19
C PHE A 108 -9.08 -2.92 -4.67
N TYR A 109 -8.03 -2.41 -5.33
CA TYR A 109 -8.05 -2.13 -6.75
C TYR A 109 -8.22 -3.41 -7.58
N LEU A 110 -7.46 -4.45 -7.25
CA LEU A 110 -7.57 -5.74 -7.92
C LEU A 110 -8.92 -6.41 -7.70
N VAL A 111 -9.47 -6.31 -6.48
CA VAL A 111 -10.81 -6.83 -6.18
C VAL A 111 -11.90 -6.03 -6.91
N ASN A 112 -11.75 -4.71 -7.03
CA ASN A 112 -12.67 -3.89 -7.81
C ASN A 112 -12.64 -4.24 -9.32
N LEU A 113 -11.47 -4.53 -9.87
CA LEU A 113 -11.29 -4.85 -11.28
C LEU A 113 -11.76 -6.26 -11.64
N PHE A 114 -11.38 -7.26 -10.85
CA PHE A 114 -11.55 -8.68 -11.20
C PHE A 114 -12.58 -9.42 -10.33
N GLY A 115 -13.17 -8.75 -9.33
CA GLY A 115 -14.00 -9.38 -8.31
C GLY A 115 -13.17 -10.02 -7.19
N PHE A 116 -13.83 -10.52 -6.14
CA PHE A 116 -13.16 -11.01 -4.92
C PHE A 116 -12.19 -12.15 -5.18
N PHE A 117 -12.65 -13.24 -5.79
CA PHE A 117 -11.84 -14.44 -5.98
C PHE A 117 -10.61 -14.19 -6.86
N TRP A 118 -10.82 -13.62 -8.05
CA TRP A 118 -9.73 -13.33 -8.98
C TRP A 118 -8.84 -12.19 -8.50
N GLY A 119 -9.40 -11.17 -7.85
CA GLY A 119 -8.63 -10.07 -7.28
C GLY A 119 -7.62 -10.56 -6.23
N ILE A 120 -8.00 -11.49 -5.36
CA ILE A 120 -7.09 -12.11 -4.39
C ILE A 120 -6.01 -12.94 -5.10
N LEU A 121 -6.39 -13.72 -6.12
CA LEU A 121 -5.42 -14.50 -6.89
C LEU A 121 -4.36 -13.61 -7.55
N TRP A 122 -4.79 -12.51 -8.18
CA TRP A 122 -3.90 -11.51 -8.79
C TRP A 122 -3.05 -10.80 -7.75
N LEU A 123 -3.57 -10.56 -6.55
CA LEU A 123 -2.82 -9.94 -5.47
C LEU A 123 -1.63 -10.82 -5.06
N LEU A 124 -1.81 -12.14 -4.95
CA LEU A 124 -0.75 -13.07 -4.56
C LEU A 124 0.41 -13.09 -5.56
N VAL A 125 0.12 -13.01 -6.86
CA VAL A 125 1.13 -13.00 -7.93
C VAL A 125 1.62 -11.59 -8.30
N SER A 126 1.12 -10.54 -7.63
CA SER A 126 1.53 -9.18 -7.92
C SER A 126 2.98 -8.93 -7.50
N PRO A 127 3.74 -8.10 -8.25
CA PRO A 127 5.14 -7.82 -7.93
C PRO A 127 5.36 -7.32 -6.48
N PRO A 128 4.50 -6.44 -5.91
CA PRO A 128 4.64 -6.02 -4.51
C PRO A 128 4.48 -7.18 -3.49
N SER A 129 3.52 -8.08 -3.70
CA SER A 129 3.33 -9.24 -2.81
C SER A 129 4.49 -10.22 -2.87
N ILE A 130 4.98 -10.53 -4.07
CA ILE A 130 6.13 -11.43 -4.26
C ILE A 130 7.37 -10.86 -3.55
N LEU A 131 7.61 -9.55 -3.66
CA LEU A 131 8.73 -8.90 -2.97
C LEU A 131 8.65 -9.07 -1.44
N LEU A 132 7.45 -8.89 -0.86
CA LEU A 132 7.24 -9.09 0.57
C LEU A 132 7.47 -10.54 0.98
N VAL A 133 6.90 -11.51 0.25
CA VAL A 133 7.08 -12.95 0.52
C VAL A 133 8.54 -13.35 0.47
N ILE A 134 9.29 -12.93 -0.56
CA ILE A 134 10.74 -13.20 -0.67
C ILE A 134 11.49 -12.62 0.53
N ARG A 135 11.10 -11.45 1.03
CA ARG A 135 11.75 -10.86 2.21
C ARG A 135 11.43 -11.58 3.50
N PHE A 136 10.18 -11.96 3.73
CA PHE A 136 9.84 -12.75 4.90
C PHE A 136 10.53 -14.12 4.88
N ALA A 137 10.57 -14.79 3.73
CA ALA A 137 11.28 -16.07 3.58
C ALA A 137 12.79 -15.93 3.91
N LYS A 138 13.44 -14.87 3.43
CA LYS A 138 14.85 -14.57 3.74
C LYS A 138 15.10 -14.17 5.20
N SER A 139 14.09 -13.61 5.88
CA SER A 139 14.20 -13.24 7.29
C SER A 139 14.05 -14.43 8.24
N ILE A 140 13.47 -15.55 7.78
CA ILE A 140 13.28 -16.78 8.56
C ILE A 140 14.49 -17.72 8.44
N THR A 141 15.30 -17.57 7.39
CA THR A 141 16.43 -18.45 7.06
C THR A 141 17.80 -17.95 7.56
N ILE A 142 17.81 -16.91 8.41
CA ILE A 142 19.00 -16.37 9.09
C ILE A 142 18.77 -16.48 10.59
#